data_AF-A0A517LB36-F1
#
_entry.id   AF-A0A517LB36-F1
#
_cell.length_a   1.000
_cell.length_b   1.000
_cell.length_c   1.000
_cell.angle_alpha   90.00
_cell.angle_beta   90.00
_cell.angle_gamma   90.00
#
_symmetry.space_group_name_H-M   'P 1'
#
loop_
_entity.id
_entity.type
_entity.pdbx_description
1 polymer ?
#
loop_
_entity_poly.entity_id
_entity_poly.type
_entity_poly.pdbx_seq_one_letter_code
_entity_poly.pdbx_strand_id
1 'polypeptide(L)'
;MSYSNSDFYTGKGVKISKDDDQYSTDFGKCMKIITNGYPPDSPYETPNHLLKSSTSSDVEHHDIIILSTLAGRVDQGLGLLHELLRESRRNSQPPVRLWLLSEQSLTFLLPPGKSNIKSLSSSAGIFTKNIGIVPIYGAAVISTKGLEWDVQDWETEMGGMVSTSNHVLGDEVVVVTDRVVLFTVERVRRDGA
;
A
#
# COMPACT_ATOMS: atom_id res chain seq x y z
N MET A 1 3.27 -16.65 35.71
CA MET A 1 3.68 -17.12 34.37
C MET A 1 3.17 -16.10 33.37
N SER A 2 4.04 -15.35 32.70
CA SER A 2 3.62 -14.54 31.56
C SER A 2 3.42 -15.50 30.38
N TYR A 3 2.19 -15.69 29.94
CA TYR A 3 1.95 -16.35 28.66
C TYR A 3 2.59 -15.51 27.56
N SER A 4 3.27 -16.16 26.62
CA SER A 4 3.72 -15.45 25.42
C SER A 4 2.50 -15.05 24.58
N ASN A 5 2.62 -13.98 23.79
CA ASN A 5 1.56 -13.60 22.86
C ASN A 5 1.20 -14.76 21.91
N SER A 6 2.19 -15.56 21.51
CA SER A 6 1.97 -16.78 20.71
C SER A 6 1.12 -17.82 21.42
N ASP A 7 1.32 -18.05 22.72
CA ASP A 7 0.51 -19.03 23.48
C ASP A 7 -0.95 -18.58 23.55
N PHE A 8 -1.18 -17.28 23.78
CA PHE A 8 -2.52 -16.72 23.81
C PHE A 8 -3.25 -16.92 22.47
N TYR A 9 -2.62 -16.57 21.35
CA TYR A 9 -3.23 -16.73 20.03
C TYR A 9 -3.40 -18.19 19.62
N THR A 10 -2.44 -19.06 19.97
CA THR A 10 -2.56 -20.51 19.77
C THR A 10 -3.76 -21.07 20.52
N GLY A 11 -3.97 -20.66 21.77
CA GLY A 11 -5.15 -21.03 22.57
C GLY A 11 -6.49 -20.55 21.99
N LYS A 12 -6.46 -19.62 21.02
CA LYS A 12 -7.63 -19.15 20.26
C LYS A 12 -7.76 -19.81 18.87
N GLY A 13 -6.90 -20.78 18.54
CA GLY A 13 -6.91 -21.46 17.25
C GLY A 13 -6.26 -20.69 16.11
N VAL A 14 -5.50 -19.63 16.40
CA VAL A 14 -4.72 -18.92 15.37
C VAL A 14 -3.58 -19.81 14.88
N LYS A 15 -3.44 -19.87 13.56
CA LYS A 15 -2.34 -20.58 12.89
C LYS A 15 -1.04 -19.79 13.07
N ILE A 16 -0.05 -20.37 13.75
CA ILE A 16 1.26 -19.74 14.01
C ILE A 16 2.30 -20.30 13.05
N SER A 17 2.69 -19.50 12.06
CA SER A 17 3.77 -19.86 11.13
C SER A 17 5.09 -19.28 11.65
N LYS A 18 6.08 -20.14 11.92
CA LYS A 18 7.46 -19.71 12.19
C LYS A 18 8.29 -19.92 10.93
N ASP A 19 8.98 -18.86 10.50
CA ASP A 19 9.81 -18.88 9.29
C ASP A 19 11.19 -18.27 9.64
N ASP A 20 12.20 -19.13 9.63
CA ASP A 20 13.57 -18.79 10.02
C ASP A 20 14.36 -18.07 8.89
N ASP A 21 13.79 -17.86 7.70
CA ASP A 21 14.42 -17.15 6.58
C ASP A 21 14.83 -15.72 6.98
N GLN A 22 16.10 -15.39 6.74
CA GLN A 22 16.69 -14.07 7.01
C GLN A 22 16.85 -13.21 5.76
N TYR A 23 16.52 -13.74 4.58
CA TYR A 23 16.62 -13.04 3.29
C TYR A 23 15.31 -12.39 2.86
N SER A 24 14.22 -12.61 3.60
CA SER A 24 12.95 -11.92 3.39
C SER A 24 12.41 -11.28 4.68
N THR A 25 11.75 -10.14 4.53
CA THR A 25 11.05 -9.46 5.62
C THR A 25 9.79 -10.23 6.04
N ASP A 26 9.33 -10.02 7.27
CA ASP A 26 8.07 -10.63 7.73
C ASP A 26 6.87 -10.19 6.88
N PHE A 27 6.89 -8.97 6.34
CA PHE A 27 5.91 -8.52 5.35
C PHE A 27 5.93 -9.40 4.10
N GLY A 28 7.11 -9.64 3.52
CA GLY A 28 7.27 -10.51 2.35
C GLY A 28 6.82 -11.95 2.62
N LYS A 29 7.08 -12.48 3.82
CA LYS A 29 6.60 -13.80 4.26
C LYS A 29 5.07 -13.84 4.37
N CYS A 30 4.45 -12.84 4.98
CA CYS A 30 2.99 -12.72 5.03
C CYS A 30 2.38 -12.65 3.63
N MET A 31 2.98 -11.88 2.72
CA MET A 31 2.53 -11.77 1.34
C MET A 31 2.61 -13.10 0.60
N LYS A 32 3.69 -13.88 0.79
CA LYS A 32 3.78 -15.24 0.22
C LYS A 32 2.66 -16.14 0.74
N ILE A 33 2.32 -16.06 2.03
CA ILE A 33 1.20 -16.83 2.60
C ILE A 33 -0.14 -16.38 2.00
N ILE A 34 -0.33 -15.08 1.81
CA ILE A 34 -1.54 -14.51 1.21
C ILE A 34 -1.66 -14.89 -0.27
N THR A 35 -0.58 -14.94 -1.03
CA THR A 35 -0.67 -15.22 -2.47
C THR A 35 -0.61 -16.71 -2.81
N ASN A 36 0.22 -17.47 -2.08
CA ASN A 36 0.57 -18.85 -2.44
C ASN A 36 0.08 -19.86 -1.39
N GLY A 37 -0.43 -19.41 -0.24
CA GLY A 37 -0.71 -20.27 0.90
C GLY A 37 0.51 -20.55 1.76
N TYR A 38 0.31 -21.39 2.77
CA TYR A 38 1.39 -21.77 3.66
C TYR A 38 2.44 -22.64 2.92
N PRO A 39 3.70 -22.64 3.39
CA PRO A 39 4.74 -23.53 2.85
C PRO A 39 4.30 -25.00 2.86
N PRO A 40 4.79 -25.86 1.95
CA PRO A 40 4.41 -27.29 1.89
C PRO A 40 4.60 -28.05 3.21
N ASP A 41 5.63 -27.69 3.98
CA ASP A 41 5.94 -28.31 5.28
C ASP A 41 5.12 -27.72 6.44
N SER A 42 4.24 -26.77 6.16
CA SER A 42 3.34 -26.18 7.16
C SER A 42 2.27 -27.18 7.58
N PRO A 43 1.93 -27.26 8.88
CA PRO A 43 0.79 -28.07 9.34
C PRO A 43 -0.57 -27.47 8.95
N TYR A 44 -0.60 -26.31 8.29
CA TYR A 44 -1.81 -25.57 7.99
C TYR A 44 -2.22 -25.67 6.53
N GLU A 45 -3.49 -25.98 6.30
CA GLU A 45 -4.11 -25.90 4.98
C GLU A 45 -4.10 -24.46 4.43
N THR A 46 -3.82 -24.35 3.12
CA THR A 46 -3.88 -23.11 2.33
C THR A 46 -5.30 -22.53 2.32
N PRO A 47 -5.47 -21.21 2.52
CA PRO A 47 -6.79 -20.59 2.53
C PRO A 47 -7.54 -20.75 1.19
N ASN A 48 -8.73 -21.38 1.22
CA ASN A 48 -9.58 -21.62 0.04
C ASN A 48 -10.08 -20.35 -0.67
N HIS A 49 -10.04 -19.18 -0.01
CA HIS A 49 -10.56 -17.94 -0.59
C HIS A 49 -9.67 -17.32 -1.68
N LEU A 50 -8.44 -17.83 -1.83
CA LEU A 50 -7.47 -17.41 -2.85
C LEU A 50 -7.67 -18.12 -4.20
N LEU A 51 -8.53 -19.14 -4.24
CA LEU A 51 -8.79 -20.01 -5.40
C LEU A 51 -10.07 -19.67 -6.16
N LYS A 52 -10.82 -18.64 -5.74
CA LYS A 52 -12.05 -18.25 -6.43
C LYS A 52 -11.70 -17.39 -7.64
N SER A 53 -11.57 -18.03 -8.79
CA SER A 53 -11.66 -17.34 -10.07
C SER A 53 -13.11 -16.87 -10.27
N SER A 54 -13.37 -15.58 -10.07
CA SER A 54 -14.66 -15.01 -10.45
C SER A 54 -14.80 -15.04 -11.98
N THR A 55 -15.96 -15.45 -12.47
CA THR A 55 -16.29 -15.52 -13.90
C THR A 55 -16.68 -14.16 -14.52
N SER A 56 -16.37 -13.06 -13.84
CA SER A 56 -16.69 -11.69 -14.29
C SER A 56 -15.59 -11.12 -15.18
N SER A 57 -15.98 -10.35 -16.19
CA SER A 57 -15.09 -9.69 -17.18
C SER A 57 -14.25 -8.53 -16.64
N ASP A 58 -14.42 -8.14 -15.37
CA ASP A 58 -13.58 -7.15 -14.72
C ASP A 58 -12.32 -7.84 -14.16
N VAL A 59 -11.16 -7.19 -14.32
CA VAL A 59 -9.93 -7.64 -13.66
C VAL A 59 -10.15 -7.54 -12.15
N GLU A 60 -10.48 -8.67 -11.53
CA GLU A 60 -10.56 -8.79 -10.08
C GLU A 60 -9.17 -8.48 -9.51
N HIS A 61 -9.12 -7.62 -8.49
CA HIS A 61 -7.89 -7.31 -7.77
C HIS A 61 -8.06 -7.78 -6.33
N HIS A 62 -6.97 -8.28 -5.73
CA HIS A 62 -6.92 -8.51 -4.29
C HIS A 62 -6.42 -7.25 -3.58
N ASP A 63 -7.32 -6.57 -2.86
CA ASP A 63 -6.97 -5.46 -1.98
C ASP A 63 -6.37 -5.95 -0.67
N ILE A 64 -5.16 -5.50 -0.38
CA ILE A 64 -4.45 -5.81 0.87
C ILE A 64 -4.22 -4.49 1.61
N ILE A 65 -4.85 -4.37 2.77
CA ILE A 65 -4.69 -3.23 3.68
C ILE A 65 -3.58 -3.56 4.66
N ILE A 66 -2.57 -2.69 4.68
CA ILE A 66 -1.37 -2.85 5.49
C ILE A 66 -1.48 -1.82 6.61
N LEU A 67 -1.72 -2.29 7.84
CA LEU A 67 -1.79 -1.44 9.02
C LEU A 67 -0.37 -1.24 9.56
N SER A 68 0.27 -0.16 9.13
CA SER A 68 1.65 0.14 9.52
C SER A 68 1.95 1.62 9.29
N THR A 69 3.15 2.06 9.68
CA THR A 69 3.62 3.43 9.51
C THR A 69 4.99 3.44 8.85
N LEU A 70 5.26 4.51 8.09
CA LEU A 70 6.61 4.81 7.58
C LEU A 70 7.46 5.55 8.62
N ALA A 71 6.85 5.94 9.74
CA ALA A 71 7.53 6.60 10.85
C ALA A 71 8.31 5.60 11.74
N GLY A 72 9.04 6.12 12.72
CA GLY A 72 9.87 5.32 13.63
C GLY A 72 11.25 5.06 13.04
N ARG A 73 11.66 3.80 12.94
CA ARG A 73 12.96 3.43 12.37
C ARG A 73 12.96 3.68 10.86
N VAL A 74 13.79 4.61 10.41
CA VAL A 74 13.88 5.03 9.00
C VAL A 74 14.15 3.85 8.06
N ASP A 75 15.06 2.95 8.45
CA ASP A 75 15.40 1.77 7.66
C ASP A 75 14.22 0.80 7.48
N GLN A 76 13.34 0.70 8.49
CA GLN A 76 12.12 -0.11 8.40
C GLN A 76 11.08 0.54 7.49
N GLY A 77 10.90 1.87 7.56
CA GLY A 77 10.02 2.59 6.65
C GLY A 77 10.45 2.46 5.19
N LEU A 78 11.75 2.63 4.92
CA LEU A 78 12.33 2.41 3.58
C LEU A 78 12.23 0.94 3.15
N GLY A 79 12.44 0.00 4.08
CA GLY A 79 12.23 -1.43 3.84
C GLY A 79 10.79 -1.75 3.44
N LEU A 80 9.80 -1.14 4.09
CA LEU A 80 8.39 -1.31 3.73
C LEU A 80 8.09 -0.75 2.34
N LEU A 81 8.61 0.42 1.99
CA LEU A 81 8.46 0.98 0.63
C LEU A 81 9.09 0.06 -0.44
N HIS A 82 10.28 -0.49 -0.16
CA HIS A 82 10.91 -1.49 -1.02
C HIS A 82 9.99 -2.70 -1.25
N GLU A 83 9.40 -3.21 -0.16
CA GLU A 83 8.48 -4.33 -0.22
C GLU A 83 7.21 -4.01 -1.02
N LEU A 84 6.58 -2.85 -0.82
CA LEU A 84 5.41 -2.43 -1.60
C LEU A 84 5.69 -2.49 -3.11
N LEU A 85 6.83 -1.95 -3.55
CA LEU A 85 7.21 -1.99 -4.96
C LEU A 85 7.50 -3.42 -5.44
N ARG A 86 8.18 -4.23 -4.63
CA ARG A 86 8.51 -5.61 -4.98
C ARG A 86 7.25 -6.44 -5.17
N GLU A 87 6.32 -6.33 -4.24
CA GLU A 87 5.05 -7.04 -4.26
C GLU A 87 4.12 -6.56 -5.37
N SER A 88 4.07 -5.24 -5.64
CA SER A 88 3.23 -4.71 -6.73
C SER A 88 3.70 -5.14 -8.12
N ARG A 89 4.97 -5.54 -8.26
CA ARG A 89 5.56 -6.08 -9.50
C ARG A 89 5.44 -7.59 -9.61
N ARG A 90 4.97 -8.29 -8.58
CA ARG A 90 4.76 -9.75 -8.68
C ARG A 90 3.62 -10.03 -9.64
N ASN A 91 3.83 -11.03 -10.50
CA ASN A 91 2.79 -11.55 -11.38
C ASN A 91 1.83 -12.45 -10.59
N SER A 92 1.07 -11.86 -9.69
CA SER A 92 0.01 -12.53 -8.93
C SER A 92 -1.27 -12.61 -9.77
N GLN A 93 -2.04 -13.67 -9.59
CA GLN A 93 -3.34 -13.85 -10.20
C GLN A 93 -4.38 -14.18 -9.11
N PRO A 94 -5.32 -13.27 -8.80
CA PRO A 94 -5.45 -11.91 -9.36
C PRO A 94 -4.31 -10.94 -8.95
N PRO A 95 -4.12 -9.82 -9.68
CA PRO A 95 -3.20 -8.76 -9.27
C PRO A 95 -3.53 -8.20 -7.89
N VAL A 96 -2.51 -7.79 -7.14
CA VAL A 96 -2.68 -7.21 -5.80
C VAL A 96 -2.66 -5.69 -5.83
N ARG A 97 -3.51 -5.06 -5.02
CA ARG A 97 -3.45 -3.63 -4.70
C ARG A 97 -3.11 -3.44 -3.24
N LEU A 98 -2.06 -2.69 -2.97
CA LEU A 98 -1.52 -2.52 -1.62
C LEU A 98 -1.87 -1.12 -1.10
N TRP A 99 -2.53 -1.09 0.05
CA TRP A 99 -3.00 0.12 0.70
C TRP A 99 -2.34 0.23 2.07
N LEU A 100 -1.30 1.07 2.17
CA LEU A 100 -0.65 1.35 3.44
C LEU A 100 -1.47 2.37 4.22
N LEU A 101 -2.11 1.91 5.28
CA LEU A 101 -2.95 2.72 6.15
C LEU A 101 -2.23 2.94 7.49
N SER A 102 -1.81 4.18 7.71
CA SER A 102 -1.24 4.64 8.99
C SER A 102 -2.24 5.50 9.75
N GLU A 103 -1.89 5.93 10.96
CA GLU A 103 -2.71 6.88 11.73
C GLU A 103 -2.86 8.23 11.01
N GLN A 104 -1.87 8.61 10.19
CA GLN A 104 -1.80 9.94 9.57
C GLN A 104 -2.15 9.95 8.08
N SER A 105 -2.04 8.81 7.38
CA SER A 105 -2.22 8.79 5.93
C SER A 105 -2.71 7.46 5.38
N LEU A 106 -3.31 7.53 4.20
CA LEU A 106 -3.41 6.40 3.28
C LEU A 106 -2.37 6.60 2.16
N THR A 107 -1.55 5.58 1.94
CA THR A 107 -0.44 5.61 0.97
C THR A 107 -0.52 4.40 0.05
N PHE A 108 -0.33 4.60 -1.25
CA PHE A 108 -0.37 3.53 -2.25
C PHE A 108 0.46 3.89 -3.49
N LEU A 109 0.69 2.90 -4.35
CA LEU A 109 1.48 3.06 -5.57
C LEU A 109 0.58 3.43 -6.75
N LEU A 110 1.03 4.39 -7.55
CA LEU A 110 0.48 4.66 -8.88
C LEU A 110 1.40 4.03 -9.93
N PRO A 111 0.91 3.05 -10.73
CA PRO A 111 1.69 2.50 -11.83
C PRO A 111 1.81 3.52 -12.98
N PRO A 112 2.76 3.30 -13.92
CA PRO A 112 2.80 4.06 -15.16
C PRO A 112 1.46 4.05 -15.89
N GLY A 113 1.09 5.20 -16.45
CA GLY A 113 -0.18 5.43 -17.12
C GLY A 113 -1.06 6.41 -16.37
N LYS A 114 -2.37 6.34 -16.63
CA LYS A 114 -3.37 7.23 -16.05
C LYS A 114 -4.06 6.57 -14.87
N SER A 115 -3.94 7.19 -13.70
CA SER A 115 -4.68 6.83 -12.49
C SER A 115 -5.79 7.85 -12.25
N ASN A 116 -6.99 7.36 -11.94
CA ASN A 116 -8.13 8.17 -11.54
C ASN A 116 -8.48 7.80 -10.09
N ILE A 117 -8.26 8.74 -9.17
CA ILE A 117 -8.38 8.53 -7.73
C ILE A 117 -9.61 9.30 -7.27
N LYS A 118 -10.60 8.59 -6.74
CA LYS A 118 -11.91 9.12 -6.34
C LYS A 118 -12.10 9.03 -4.83
N SER A 119 -13.19 9.62 -4.33
CA SER A 119 -13.52 9.61 -2.89
C SER A 119 -12.46 10.29 -2.03
N LEU A 120 -11.81 11.30 -2.60
CA LEU A 120 -10.81 12.12 -1.91
C LEU A 120 -11.41 13.38 -1.28
N SER A 121 -12.70 13.62 -1.44
CA SER A 121 -13.33 14.84 -0.92
C SER A 121 -13.17 14.94 0.60
N SER A 122 -12.68 16.09 1.07
CA SER A 122 -12.60 16.39 2.49
C SER A 122 -13.98 16.44 3.16
N SER A 123 -15.05 16.67 2.40
CA SER A 123 -16.43 16.68 2.92
C SER A 123 -16.90 15.31 3.42
N ALA A 124 -16.26 14.21 2.98
CA ALA A 124 -16.54 12.88 3.50
C ALA A 124 -16.00 12.64 4.93
N GLY A 125 -15.13 13.53 5.43
CA GLY A 125 -14.57 13.45 6.79
C GLY A 125 -13.58 12.30 7.03
N ILE A 126 -13.07 11.70 5.96
CA ILE A 126 -12.07 10.60 6.02
C ILE A 126 -10.66 11.16 5.82
N PHE A 127 -10.50 12.01 4.82
CA PHE A 127 -9.24 12.63 4.44
C PHE A 127 -9.28 14.14 4.63
N THR A 128 -8.12 14.72 4.91
CA THR A 128 -7.96 16.17 4.75
C THR A 128 -7.76 16.47 3.26
N LYS A 129 -7.54 17.74 2.91
CA LYS A 129 -7.15 18.09 1.53
C LYS A 129 -5.70 17.72 1.19
N ASN A 130 -4.84 17.46 2.18
CA ASN A 130 -3.39 17.37 1.98
C ASN A 130 -2.99 16.05 1.32
N ILE A 131 -2.24 16.14 0.21
CA ILE A 131 -1.71 15.00 -0.53
C ILE A 131 -0.24 15.21 -0.92
N GLY A 132 0.41 14.13 -1.35
CA GLY A 132 1.71 14.17 -1.99
C GLY A 132 1.85 13.11 -3.09
N ILE A 133 2.67 13.43 -4.09
CA ILE A 133 3.07 12.52 -5.18
C ILE A 133 4.60 12.45 -5.16
N VAL A 134 5.15 11.33 -4.67
CA VAL A 134 6.57 11.21 -4.29
C VAL A 134 7.29 10.21 -5.22
N PRO A 135 8.34 10.63 -5.95
CA PRO A 135 9.09 9.81 -6.89
C PRO A 135 10.20 8.98 -6.20
N ILE A 136 9.85 8.27 -5.14
CA ILE A 136 10.84 7.55 -4.29
C ILE A 136 11.54 6.39 -5.03
N TYR A 137 10.99 5.93 -6.16
CA TYR A 137 11.52 4.81 -6.94
C TYR A 137 12.35 5.22 -8.15
N GLY A 138 12.64 6.52 -8.30
CA GLY A 138 13.38 7.09 -9.41
C GLY A 138 12.65 8.28 -10.04
N ALA A 139 13.38 9.03 -10.86
CA ALA A 139 12.83 10.16 -11.60
C ALA A 139 11.64 9.73 -12.48
N ALA A 140 10.64 10.59 -12.54
CA ALA A 140 9.40 10.41 -13.29
C ALA A 140 8.94 11.72 -13.91
N VAL A 141 8.03 11.64 -14.88
CA VAL A 141 7.30 12.78 -15.44
C VAL A 141 5.83 12.62 -15.10
N ILE A 142 5.25 13.62 -14.44
CA ILE A 142 3.85 13.60 -14.01
C ILE A 142 3.03 14.73 -14.64
N SER A 143 1.76 14.45 -14.92
CA SER A 143 0.73 15.45 -15.18
C SER A 143 -0.46 15.20 -14.27
N THR A 144 -1.06 16.25 -13.72
CA THR A 144 -2.15 16.13 -12.76
C THR A 144 -3.36 16.95 -13.15
N LYS A 145 -4.53 16.54 -12.67
CA LYS A 145 -5.76 17.33 -12.71
C LYS A 145 -6.54 17.15 -11.42
N GLY A 146 -7.08 18.24 -10.88
CA GLY A 146 -7.91 18.24 -9.68
C GLY A 146 -7.16 18.62 -8.39
N LEU A 147 -5.92 19.09 -8.53
CA LEU A 147 -5.09 19.57 -7.43
C LEU A 147 -4.98 21.10 -7.44
N GLU A 148 -4.67 21.70 -6.29
CA GLU A 148 -4.43 23.14 -6.18
C GLU A 148 -3.22 23.58 -7.01
N TRP A 149 -2.17 22.75 -7.00
CA TRP A 149 -1.01 22.92 -7.87
C TRP A 149 -0.98 21.80 -8.89
N ASP A 150 -1.83 21.91 -9.91
CA ASP A 150 -1.80 21.04 -11.07
C ASP A 150 -0.55 21.32 -11.92
N VAL A 151 0.02 20.25 -12.48
CA VAL A 151 1.23 20.31 -13.32
C VAL A 151 1.01 19.56 -14.63
N GLN A 152 1.81 19.89 -15.65
CA GLN A 152 1.78 19.26 -16.96
C GLN A 152 3.21 18.91 -17.38
N ASP A 153 3.43 17.64 -17.76
CA ASP A 153 4.73 17.08 -18.18
C ASP A 153 5.89 17.48 -17.25
N TRP A 154 5.63 17.41 -15.95
CA TRP A 154 6.52 17.93 -14.92
C TRP A 154 7.45 16.85 -14.40
N GLU A 155 8.75 17.08 -14.58
CA GLU A 155 9.80 16.20 -14.05
C GLU A 155 9.80 16.23 -12.52
N THR A 156 9.87 15.06 -11.90
CA THR A 156 9.86 14.89 -10.45
C THR A 156 10.89 13.85 -10.04
N GLU A 157 11.74 14.19 -9.07
CA GLU A 157 12.77 13.28 -8.54
C GLU A 157 13.17 13.62 -7.10
N MET A 158 13.62 12.62 -6.35
CA MET A 158 14.15 12.86 -5.01
C MET A 158 15.44 13.69 -5.08
N GLY A 159 15.49 14.79 -4.33
CA GLY A 159 16.59 15.77 -4.38
C GLY A 159 16.37 16.89 -5.40
N GLY A 160 15.36 16.77 -6.26
CA GLY A 160 14.89 17.80 -7.17
C GLY A 160 13.49 18.26 -6.81
N MET A 161 12.62 18.28 -7.81
CA MET A 161 11.24 18.69 -7.63
C MET A 161 10.38 17.52 -7.11
N VAL A 162 9.57 17.76 -6.06
CA VAL A 162 8.66 16.77 -5.48
C VAL A 162 7.34 17.44 -5.13
N SER A 163 6.21 16.81 -5.50
CA SER A 163 4.88 17.31 -5.13
C SER A 163 4.57 16.91 -3.69
N THR A 164 4.97 17.74 -2.74
CA THR A 164 4.62 17.62 -1.32
C THR A 164 3.71 18.76 -0.89
N SER A 165 2.81 18.50 0.07
CA SER A 165 1.87 19.50 0.60
C SER A 165 0.95 20.08 -0.47
N ASN A 166 0.55 19.25 -1.43
CA ASN A 166 -0.44 19.62 -2.44
C ASN A 166 -1.86 19.44 -1.86
N HIS A 167 -2.87 20.01 -2.50
CA HIS A 167 -4.25 19.93 -2.03
C HIS A 167 -5.21 19.38 -3.08
N VAL A 168 -6.11 18.49 -2.67
CA VAL A 168 -7.25 18.06 -3.49
C VAL A 168 -8.32 19.15 -3.50
N LEU A 169 -8.79 19.54 -4.68
CA LEU A 169 -9.82 20.57 -4.85
C LEU A 169 -11.26 20.02 -4.91
N GLY A 170 -11.43 18.72 -5.14
CA GLY A 170 -12.74 18.08 -5.29
C GLY A 170 -12.75 16.64 -4.78
N ASP A 171 -13.53 15.77 -5.42
CA ASP A 171 -13.59 14.35 -5.05
C ASP A 171 -12.65 13.46 -5.87
N GLU A 172 -12.14 13.99 -6.99
CA GLU A 172 -11.39 13.24 -7.98
C GLU A 172 -10.06 13.93 -8.31
N VAL A 173 -8.99 13.15 -8.32
CA VAL A 173 -7.67 13.53 -8.82
C VAL A 173 -7.27 12.58 -9.93
N VAL A 174 -6.81 13.14 -11.04
CA VAL A 174 -6.18 12.39 -12.12
C VAL A 174 -4.68 12.60 -12.05
N VAL A 175 -3.92 11.52 -12.07
CA VAL A 175 -2.46 11.56 -12.17
C VAL A 175 -2.05 10.70 -13.37
N VAL A 176 -1.32 11.28 -14.30
CA VAL A 176 -0.61 10.57 -15.37
C VAL A 176 0.86 10.55 -15.01
N THR A 177 1.49 9.38 -15.06
CA THR A 177 2.91 9.21 -14.74
C THR A 177 3.56 8.20 -15.69
N ASP A 178 4.84 8.37 -16.04
CA ASP A 178 5.59 7.43 -16.89
C ASP A 178 6.34 6.34 -16.10
N ARG A 179 6.43 6.53 -14.78
CA ARG A 179 7.08 5.63 -13.82
C ARG A 179 6.20 5.44 -12.58
N VAL A 180 6.53 4.44 -11.77
CA VAL A 180 5.83 4.22 -10.50
C VAL A 180 6.14 5.37 -9.55
N VAL A 181 5.10 5.97 -8.98
CA VAL A 181 5.22 7.00 -7.92
C VAL A 181 4.38 6.62 -6.71
N LEU A 182 4.74 7.15 -5.55
CA LEU A 182 3.97 6.98 -4.32
C LEU A 182 2.92 8.10 -4.24
N PHE A 183 1.66 7.74 -4.04
CA PHE A 183 0.61 8.69 -3.70
C PHE A 183 0.29 8.57 -2.22
N THR A 184 0.20 9.71 -1.53
CA THR A 184 -0.20 9.78 -0.12
C THR A 184 -1.29 10.81 0.06
N VAL A 185 -2.29 10.49 0.87
CA VAL A 185 -3.34 11.41 1.31
C VAL A 185 -3.44 11.40 2.83
N GLU A 186 -3.45 12.59 3.42
CA GLU A 186 -3.55 12.77 4.87
C GLU A 186 -4.96 12.43 5.36
N ARG A 187 -5.05 11.72 6.48
CA ARG A 187 -6.31 11.37 7.14
C ARG A 187 -6.71 12.45 8.12
N VAL A 188 -8.02 12.68 8.24
CA VAL A 188 -8.54 13.51 9.33
C VAL A 188 -8.19 12.84 10.66
N ARG A 189 -7.50 13.57 11.53
CA ARG A 189 -7.27 13.12 12.90
C ARG A 189 -8.61 13.04 13.62
N ARG A 190 -9.01 11.84 14.03
CA ARG A 190 -10.13 11.69 14.95
C ARG A 190 -9.58 11.89 16.34
N ASP A 191 -9.83 13.04 16.93
CA ASP A 191 -9.53 13.26 18.34
C ASP A 191 -10.45 12.34 19.15
N GLY A 192 -9.87 11.31 19.78
CA GLY A 192 -10.60 10.33 20.59
C GLY A 192 -10.11 8.89 20.42
N ALA A 193 -8.97 8.59 21.04
CA ALA A 193 -8.63 7.27 21.57
C ALA A 193 -7.88 7.49 22.89
#